data_AF-A0A955T6X1-F1
#
_entry.id   AF-A0A955T6X1-F1
#
_cell.length_a   1.000
_cell.length_b   1.000
_cell.length_c   1.000
_cell.angle_alpha   90.00
_cell.angle_beta   90.00
_cell.angle_gamma   90.00
#
_symmetry.space_group_name_H-M   'P 1'
#
loop_
_entity.id
_entity.type
_entity.pdbx_description
1 polymer ?
#
loop_
_entity_poly.entity_id
_entity_poly.type
_entity_poly.pdbx_seq_one_letter_code
_entity_poly.pdbx_strand_id
1 'polypeptide(L)'
;MKIYLFNLWDRMRTGFWFTPGLITFAGILLSFFIPWLDAIQGDKITEFIGIPTVSPSAAHQLLGAIASAMITVTGVVFSITVVTLSIASSQFGPRLLRTFVSSRATQLSLGVFLATSVYSLLVMAQVRDGGESEFVPQISLLFALGLLVTGVVFLIYYIHSVAALIQAPNVVHEVAKELDLSVDRLFPDEQKEGEQAAADDRTFDEILTSLNLSEPDLRVKAEFEGYLQVVDIENLIGIANRYDGFLAVPVRPGQFVIKGSDVVLGWCEEDWPDE
;
A
#
# COMPACT_ATOMS: atom_id res chain seq x y z
N MET A 1 11.09 -18.69 27.01
CA MET A 1 10.00 -17.75 27.34
C MET A 1 10.04 -16.45 26.52
N LYS A 2 11.19 -15.75 26.40
CA LYS A 2 11.31 -14.51 25.59
C LYS A 2 10.91 -14.65 24.11
N ILE A 3 11.22 -15.77 23.45
CA ILE A 3 10.88 -15.99 22.03
C ILE A 3 9.37 -16.18 21.80
N TYR A 4 8.67 -16.82 22.74
CA TYR A 4 7.21 -16.96 22.68
C TYR A 4 6.51 -15.62 22.91
N LEU A 5 7.00 -14.80 23.85
CA LEU A 5 6.51 -13.43 24.03
C LEU A 5 6.77 -12.57 22.79
N PHE A 6 7.92 -12.72 22.13
CA PHE A 6 8.25 -11.96 20.92
C PHE A 6 7.38 -12.36 19.71
N ASN A 7 7.18 -13.66 19.48
CA ASN A 7 6.28 -14.15 18.42
C ASN A 7 4.80 -13.87 18.70
N LEU A 8 4.40 -13.88 19.98
CA LEU A 8 3.04 -13.49 20.38
C LEU A 8 2.84 -11.99 20.22
N TRP A 9 3.84 -11.18 20.55
CA TRP A 9 3.84 -9.73 20.33
C TRP A 9 3.77 -9.39 18.84
N ASP A 10 4.50 -10.10 17.99
CA ASP A 10 4.49 -9.85 16.55
C ASP A 10 3.15 -10.28 15.92
N ARG A 11 2.59 -11.42 16.35
CA ARG A 11 1.24 -11.86 15.96
C ARG A 11 0.13 -10.92 16.47
N MET A 12 0.25 -10.42 17.70
CA MET A 12 -0.71 -9.47 18.27
C MET A 12 -0.62 -8.10 17.58
N ARG A 13 0.58 -7.63 17.27
CA ARG A 13 0.81 -6.37 16.54
C ARG A 13 0.34 -6.43 15.08
N THR A 14 0.27 -7.62 14.48
CA THR A 14 -0.41 -7.82 13.19
C THR A 14 -1.94 -7.88 13.28
N GLY A 15 -2.52 -7.89 14.49
CA GLY A 15 -3.96 -7.91 14.70
C GLY A 15 -4.59 -6.52 14.62
N PHE A 16 -5.60 -6.36 13.75
CA PHE A 16 -6.34 -5.10 13.54
C PHE A 16 -6.84 -4.45 14.84
N TRP A 17 -7.29 -5.25 15.80
CA TRP A 17 -7.93 -4.78 17.03
C TRP A 17 -6.97 -4.55 18.21
N PHE A 18 -5.73 -5.02 18.11
CA PHE A 18 -4.81 -4.96 19.25
C PHE A 18 -4.40 -3.51 19.56
N THR A 19 -3.95 -2.77 18.55
CA THR A 19 -3.54 -1.37 18.71
C THR A 19 -4.71 -0.48 19.15
N PRO A 20 -5.91 -0.50 18.51
CA PRO A 20 -7.06 0.25 19.01
C PRO A 20 -7.46 -0.15 20.43
N GLY A 21 -7.44 -1.45 20.75
CA GLY A 21 -7.77 -1.97 22.07
C GLY A 21 -6.81 -1.48 23.14
N LEU A 22 -5.51 -1.44 22.85
CA LEU A 22 -4.49 -0.93 23.76
C LEU A 22 -4.66 0.58 24.03
N ILE A 23 -4.92 1.37 22.99
CA ILE A 23 -5.16 2.82 23.13
C ILE A 23 -6.44 3.08 23.92
N THR A 24 -7.51 2.32 23.65
CA THR A 24 -8.77 2.41 24.39
C THR A 24 -8.56 2.06 25.86
N PHE A 25 -7.80 0.99 26.15
CA PHE A 25 -7.46 0.60 27.51
C PHE A 25 -6.65 1.68 28.24
N ALA A 26 -5.69 2.32 27.56
CA ALA A 26 -4.98 3.48 28.12
C ALA A 26 -5.95 4.64 28.43
N GLY A 27 -6.92 4.92 27.56
CA GLY A 27 -7.98 5.90 27.80
C GLY A 27 -8.83 5.58 29.04
N ILE A 28 -9.17 4.29 29.24
CA ILE A 28 -9.87 3.84 30.44
C ILE A 28 -9.02 4.11 31.69
N LEU A 29 -7.74 3.75 31.69
CA LEU A 29 -6.85 4.03 32.83
C LEU A 29 -6.76 5.54 33.13
N LEU A 30 -6.62 6.36 32.09
CA LEU A 30 -6.59 7.82 32.24
C LEU A 30 -7.89 8.38 32.79
N SER A 31 -9.05 7.80 32.47
CA SER A 31 -10.35 8.23 32.99
C SER A 31 -10.54 8.02 34.49
N PHE A 32 -9.71 7.18 35.12
CA PHE A 32 -9.66 7.06 36.58
C PHE A 32 -8.53 7.89 37.16
N PHE A 33 -7.38 7.94 36.48
CA PHE A 33 -6.19 8.63 36.97
C PHE A 33 -6.33 10.15 37.02
N ILE A 34 -6.86 10.77 35.95
CA ILE A 34 -6.97 12.24 35.87
C ILE A 34 -8.03 12.77 36.86
N PRO A 35 -9.25 12.19 36.96
CA PRO A 35 -10.21 12.64 37.97
C PRO A 35 -9.75 12.41 39.41
N TRP A 36 -8.96 11.36 39.66
CA TRP A 36 -8.32 11.15 40.95
C TRP A 36 -7.34 12.28 41.29
N LEU A 37 -6.59 12.77 40.29
CA LEU A 37 -5.70 13.91 40.44
C LEU A 37 -6.48 15.23 40.63
N ASP A 38 -7.58 15.41 39.90
CA ASP A 38 -8.53 16.52 40.10
C ASP A 38 -9.04 16.55 41.55
N ALA A 39 -9.40 15.41 42.14
CA ALA A 39 -9.91 15.34 43.50
C ALA A 39 -8.89 15.75 44.59
N ILE A 40 -7.59 15.67 44.29
CA ILE A 40 -6.51 15.98 45.26
C ILE A 40 -5.94 17.38 45.03
N GLN A 41 -5.79 17.80 43.77
CA GLN A 41 -5.04 18.99 43.37
C GLN A 41 -5.79 19.91 42.39
N GLY A 42 -7.03 19.59 42.01
CA GLY A 42 -7.82 20.33 41.03
C GLY A 42 -7.83 21.83 41.27
N ASP A 43 -8.29 22.27 42.44
CA ASP A 43 -8.44 23.70 42.77
C ASP A 43 -7.14 24.51 42.57
N LYS A 44 -6.01 23.98 43.03
CA LYS A 44 -4.69 24.65 42.92
C LYS A 44 -4.21 24.76 41.47
N ILE A 45 -4.45 23.73 40.67
CA ILE A 45 -4.03 23.70 39.27
C ILE A 45 -4.92 24.63 38.43
N THR A 46 -6.24 24.61 38.68
CA THR A 46 -7.19 25.48 37.95
C THR A 46 -6.94 26.95 38.25
N GLU A 47 -6.63 27.30 39.51
CA GLU A 47 -6.27 28.66 39.93
C GLU A 47 -4.95 29.12 39.30
N PHE A 48 -3.95 28.23 39.19
CA PHE A 48 -2.67 28.53 38.55
C PHE A 48 -2.79 28.78 37.04
N ILE A 49 -3.63 28.00 36.34
CA ILE A 49 -3.79 28.10 34.88
C ILE A 49 -4.81 29.20 34.50
N GLY A 50 -5.62 29.68 35.46
CA GLY A 50 -6.59 30.76 35.26
C GLY A 50 -7.80 30.34 34.43
N ILE A 51 -8.21 29.08 34.48
CA ILE A 51 -9.34 28.56 33.70
C ILE A 51 -10.63 28.77 34.50
N PRO A 52 -11.69 29.37 33.92
CA PRO A 52 -12.97 29.52 34.59
C PRO A 52 -13.62 28.15 34.87
N THR A 53 -14.19 28.01 36.07
CA THR A 53 -14.85 26.77 36.51
C THR A 53 -16.12 26.51 35.69
N VAL A 54 -16.22 25.31 35.14
CA VAL A 54 -17.39 24.85 34.39
C VAL A 54 -18.43 24.24 35.33
N SER A 55 -19.72 24.52 35.11
CA SER A 55 -20.81 23.95 35.91
C SER A 55 -20.99 22.44 35.66
N PRO A 56 -21.57 21.66 36.59
CA PRO A 56 -21.82 20.22 36.41
C PRO A 56 -22.70 19.93 35.19
N SER A 57 -23.69 20.77 34.94
CA SER A 57 -24.60 20.64 33.80
C SER A 57 -23.87 20.86 32.47
N ALA A 58 -23.01 21.88 32.39
CA ALA A 58 -22.19 22.14 31.21
C ALA A 58 -21.15 21.04 31.00
N ALA A 59 -20.54 20.51 32.07
CA ALA A 59 -19.60 19.40 32.00
C ALA A 59 -20.26 18.12 31.44
N HIS A 60 -21.46 17.76 31.93
CA HIS A 60 -22.23 16.64 31.38
C HIS A 60 -22.54 16.83 29.90
N GLN A 61 -22.98 18.03 29.50
CA GLN A 61 -23.29 18.33 28.10
C GLN A 61 -22.06 18.23 27.20
N LEU A 62 -20.93 18.80 27.61
CA LEU A 62 -19.68 18.76 26.85
C LEU A 62 -19.14 17.33 26.71
N LEU A 63 -19.03 16.59 27.82
CA LEU A 63 -18.52 15.21 27.80
C LEU A 63 -19.44 14.29 27.00
N GLY A 64 -20.77 14.45 27.12
CA GLY A 64 -21.74 13.71 26.31
C GLY A 64 -21.66 14.04 24.82
N ALA A 65 -21.50 15.32 24.46
CA ALA A 65 -21.31 15.76 23.08
C ALA A 65 -20.02 15.20 22.48
N ILE A 66 -18.90 15.22 23.24
CA ILE A 66 -17.62 14.64 22.80
C ILE A 66 -17.76 13.13 22.60
N ALA A 67 -18.34 12.43 23.58
CA ALA A 67 -18.51 10.98 23.51
C ALA A 67 -19.36 10.56 22.30
N SER A 68 -20.51 11.19 22.11
CA SER A 68 -21.40 10.89 20.99
C SER A 68 -20.75 11.19 19.64
N ALA A 69 -20.11 12.36 19.49
CA ALA A 69 -19.42 12.75 18.26
C ALA A 69 -18.32 11.75 17.89
N MET A 70 -17.50 11.33 18.86
CA MET A 70 -16.41 10.38 18.63
C MET A 70 -16.90 8.96 18.34
N ILE A 71 -18.00 8.51 18.94
CA ILE A 71 -18.67 7.25 18.57
C ILE A 71 -19.14 7.30 17.12
N THR A 72 -19.80 8.39 16.71
CA THR A 72 -20.28 8.55 15.33
C THR A 72 -19.11 8.55 14.33
N VAL A 73 -18.05 9.31 14.60
CA VAL A 73 -16.85 9.34 13.75
C VAL A 73 -16.20 7.95 13.66
N THR A 74 -16.12 7.21 14.77
CA THR A 74 -15.64 5.83 14.79
C THR A 74 -16.45 4.94 13.83
N GLY A 75 -17.78 5.04 13.85
CA GLY A 75 -18.66 4.28 12.96
C GLY A 75 -18.45 4.61 11.48
N VAL A 76 -18.25 5.90 11.16
CA VAL A 76 -17.94 6.35 9.79
C VAL A 76 -16.60 5.79 9.32
N VAL A 77 -15.56 5.90 10.16
CA VAL A 77 -14.22 5.39 9.87
C VAL A 77 -14.23 3.87 9.69
N PHE A 78 -14.94 3.15 10.54
CA PHE A 78 -15.12 1.71 10.40
C PHE A 78 -15.83 1.34 9.10
N SER A 79 -16.92 2.03 8.76
CA SER A 79 -17.66 1.82 7.52
C SER A 79 -16.80 2.05 6.28
N ILE A 80 -16.09 3.18 6.22
CA ILE A 80 -15.17 3.49 5.12
C ILE A 80 -14.07 2.43 5.03
N THR A 81 -13.49 2.01 6.15
CA THR A 81 -12.46 0.96 6.18
C THR A 81 -12.97 -0.35 5.57
N VAL A 82 -14.19 -0.78 5.93
CA VAL A 82 -14.81 -2.00 5.38
C VAL A 82 -15.08 -1.86 3.88
N VAL A 83 -15.58 -0.71 3.44
CA VAL A 83 -15.80 -0.44 2.01
C VAL A 83 -14.49 -0.45 1.23
N THR A 84 -13.46 0.25 1.71
CA THR A 84 -12.13 0.26 1.10
C THR A 84 -11.54 -1.15 1.03
N LEU A 85 -11.71 -1.96 2.08
CA LEU A 85 -11.27 -3.36 2.09
C LEU A 85 -11.99 -4.19 1.03
N SER A 86 -13.29 -3.98 0.86
CA SER A 86 -14.09 -4.66 -0.17
C SER A 86 -13.59 -4.33 -1.58
N ILE A 87 -13.32 -3.05 -1.87
CA ILE A 87 -12.75 -2.60 -3.15
C ILE A 87 -11.36 -3.21 -3.38
N ALA A 88 -10.50 -3.20 -2.36
CA ALA A 88 -9.17 -3.78 -2.47
C ALA A 88 -9.22 -5.30 -2.74
N SER A 89 -10.15 -6.01 -2.09
CA SER A 89 -10.35 -7.45 -2.28
C SER A 89 -10.83 -7.80 -3.69
N SER A 90 -11.70 -6.97 -4.27
CA SER A 90 -12.28 -7.22 -5.59
C SER A 90 -11.32 -6.89 -6.73
N GLN A 91 -10.44 -5.89 -6.56
CA GLN A 91 -9.54 -5.42 -7.62
C GLN A 91 -8.15 -6.08 -7.60
N PHE A 92 -7.63 -6.50 -6.43
CA PHE A 92 -6.19 -6.85 -6.31
C PHE A 92 -5.90 -8.23 -5.70
N GLY A 93 -6.93 -9.02 -5.39
CA GLY A 93 -6.79 -10.38 -4.86
C GLY A 93 -6.31 -10.47 -3.40
N PRO A 94 -6.30 -11.69 -2.82
CA PRO A 94 -6.17 -11.92 -1.38
C PRO A 94 -4.81 -11.54 -0.76
N ARG A 95 -3.76 -11.31 -1.56
CA ARG A 95 -2.42 -10.98 -1.05
C ARG A 95 -2.29 -9.55 -0.55
N LEU A 96 -3.01 -8.59 -1.15
CA LEU A 96 -2.97 -7.19 -0.73
C LEU A 96 -3.85 -6.93 0.50
N LEU A 97 -4.89 -7.73 0.69
CA LEU A 97 -5.85 -7.68 1.79
C LEU A 97 -5.18 -7.70 3.17
N ARG A 98 -4.08 -8.45 3.31
CA ARG A 98 -3.31 -8.58 4.56
C ARG A 98 -2.51 -7.32 4.91
N THR A 99 -2.09 -6.55 3.90
CA THR A 99 -1.36 -5.29 4.06
C THR A 99 -2.33 -4.14 4.40
N PHE A 100 -3.53 -4.15 3.81
CA PHE A 100 -4.57 -3.13 4.03
C PHE A 100 -5.12 -3.11 5.46
N VAL A 101 -5.39 -4.28 6.06
CA VAL A 101 -5.92 -4.41 7.44
C VAL A 101 -4.85 -4.04 8.50
N SER A 102 -3.58 -3.93 8.12
CA SER A 102 -2.46 -3.56 9.01
C SER A 102 -2.11 -2.06 8.95
N SER A 103 -2.93 -1.25 8.29
CA SER A 103 -2.74 0.20 8.21
C SER A 103 -2.70 0.80 9.62
N ARG A 104 -1.53 1.33 10.01
CA ARG A 104 -1.34 2.04 11.28
C ARG A 104 -2.27 3.25 11.38
N ALA A 105 -2.58 3.89 10.26
CA ALA A 105 -3.48 5.04 10.22
C ALA A 105 -4.88 4.68 10.71
N THR A 106 -5.45 3.59 10.21
CA THR A 106 -6.78 3.12 10.63
C THR A 106 -6.78 2.69 12.09
N GLN A 107 -5.76 1.94 12.51
CA GLN A 107 -5.65 1.44 13.88
C GLN A 107 -5.50 2.57 14.92
N LEU A 108 -4.62 3.54 14.65
CA LEU A 108 -4.42 4.68 15.55
C LEU A 108 -5.67 5.54 15.63
N SER A 109 -6.30 5.84 14.49
CA SER A 109 -7.49 6.69 14.44
C SER A 109 -8.66 6.04 15.20
N LEU A 110 -8.96 4.77 14.93
CA LEU A 110 -9.98 4.01 15.68
C LEU A 110 -9.66 3.97 17.18
N GLY A 111 -8.41 3.74 17.55
CA GLY A 111 -7.97 3.74 18.94
C GLY A 111 -8.21 5.08 19.64
N VAL A 112 -7.83 6.19 19.01
CA VAL A 112 -8.01 7.54 19.56
C VAL A 112 -9.50 7.88 19.69
N PHE A 113 -10.32 7.59 18.70
CA PHE A 113 -11.76 7.88 18.77
C PHE A 113 -12.46 7.06 19.85
N LEU A 114 -12.20 5.76 19.92
CA LEU A 114 -12.76 4.88 20.95
C LEU A 114 -12.27 5.28 22.35
N ALA A 115 -10.97 5.54 22.51
CA ALA A 115 -10.41 5.99 23.77
C ALA A 115 -11.05 7.30 24.24
N THR A 116 -11.20 8.28 23.33
CA THR A 116 -11.81 9.58 23.65
C THR A 116 -13.27 9.43 24.04
N SER A 117 -14.04 8.60 23.33
CA SER A 117 -15.43 8.31 23.67
C SER A 117 -15.58 7.68 25.04
N VAL A 118 -14.83 6.60 25.29
CA VAL A 118 -14.89 5.85 26.55
C VAL A 118 -14.39 6.70 27.70
N TYR A 119 -13.28 7.42 27.52
CA TYR A 119 -12.77 8.38 28.49
C TYR A 119 -13.84 9.40 28.87
N SER A 120 -14.48 10.03 27.88
CA SER A 120 -15.48 11.07 28.12
C SER A 120 -16.69 10.52 28.87
N LEU A 121 -17.17 9.32 28.53
CA LEU A 121 -18.28 8.65 29.25
C LEU A 121 -17.92 8.32 30.70
N LEU A 122 -16.72 7.80 30.94
CA LEU A 122 -16.27 7.42 32.29
C LEU A 122 -15.98 8.62 33.18
N VAL A 123 -15.46 9.71 32.62
CA VAL A 123 -15.33 10.99 33.35
C VAL A 123 -16.70 11.60 33.61
N MET A 124 -17.62 11.55 32.64
CA MET A 124 -18.99 12.05 32.82
C MET A 124 -19.70 11.34 33.96
N ALA A 125 -19.55 10.02 34.09
CA ALA A 125 -20.11 9.25 35.19
C ALA A 125 -19.59 9.64 36.59
N GLN A 126 -18.48 10.39 36.65
CA GLN A 126 -17.89 10.89 37.90
C GLN A 126 -18.30 12.32 38.24
N VAL A 127 -18.94 13.04 37.31
CA VAL A 127 -19.47 14.39 37.57
C VAL A 127 -20.66 14.27 38.52
N ARG A 128 -20.61 14.99 39.64
CA ARG A 128 -21.67 14.98 40.66
C ARG A 128 -22.36 16.33 40.69
N ASP A 129 -23.68 16.29 40.56
CA ASP A 129 -24.56 17.45 40.73
C ASP A 129 -25.34 17.24 42.05
N GLY A 130 -25.13 18.12 43.03
CA GLY A 130 -25.68 17.91 44.37
C GLY A 130 -25.14 18.83 45.45
N GLY A 131 -25.26 20.15 45.27
CA GLY A 131 -25.03 21.16 46.31
C GLY A 131 -23.72 20.95 47.10
N GLU A 132 -23.80 20.47 48.34
CA GLU A 132 -22.64 20.24 49.21
C GLU A 132 -21.68 19.12 48.74
N SER A 133 -22.08 18.29 47.77
CA SER A 133 -21.26 17.24 47.15
C SER A 133 -21.03 17.46 45.65
N GLU A 134 -21.18 18.71 45.19
CA GLU A 134 -20.88 19.11 43.82
C GLU A 134 -19.40 18.87 43.50
N PHE A 135 -19.14 18.09 42.45
CA PHE A 135 -17.78 17.77 42.02
C PHE A 135 -17.72 17.74 40.50
N VAL A 136 -16.88 18.61 39.94
CA VAL A 136 -16.60 18.71 38.51
C VAL A 136 -15.10 18.62 38.29
N PRO A 137 -14.59 17.55 37.66
CA PRO A 137 -13.15 17.38 37.40
C PRO A 137 -12.72 18.28 36.23
N GLN A 138 -12.27 19.50 36.54
CA GLN A 138 -11.95 20.54 35.55
C GLN A 138 -10.76 20.15 34.65
N ILE A 139 -9.70 19.54 35.20
CA ILE A 139 -8.54 19.10 34.42
C ILE A 139 -8.95 17.97 33.49
N SER A 140 -9.77 17.04 33.97
CA SER A 140 -10.30 15.94 33.16
C SER A 140 -11.14 16.43 31.98
N LEU A 141 -11.91 17.51 32.17
CA LEU A 141 -12.68 18.15 31.11
C LEU A 141 -11.77 18.83 30.07
N LEU A 142 -10.74 19.57 30.52
CA LEU A 142 -9.75 20.17 29.63
C LEU A 142 -9.01 19.11 28.82
N PHE A 143 -8.66 17.99 29.46
CA PHE A 143 -8.04 16.86 28.78
C PHE A 143 -8.99 16.22 27.76
N ALA A 144 -10.29 16.09 28.06
CA ALA A 144 -11.30 15.64 27.09
C ALA A 144 -11.36 16.55 25.85
N LEU A 145 -11.30 17.87 26.04
CA LEU A 145 -11.23 18.84 24.94
C LEU A 145 -9.93 18.69 24.12
N GLY A 146 -8.80 18.46 24.78
CA GLY A 146 -7.54 18.15 24.09
C GLY A 146 -7.61 16.85 23.28
N LEU A 147 -8.25 15.82 23.81
CA LEU A 147 -8.50 14.57 23.09
C LEU A 147 -9.43 14.78 21.90
N LEU A 148 -10.45 15.63 22.00
CA LEU A 148 -11.31 16.00 20.88
C LEU A 148 -10.51 16.62 19.73
N VAL A 149 -9.66 17.61 20.03
CA VAL A 149 -8.79 18.24 19.02
C VAL A 149 -7.84 17.22 18.41
N THR A 150 -7.25 16.36 19.23
CA THR A 150 -6.42 15.25 18.77
C THR A 150 -7.20 14.33 17.83
N GLY A 151 -8.44 13.99 18.17
CA GLY A 151 -9.36 13.25 17.31
C GLY A 151 -9.51 13.88 15.94
N VAL A 152 -9.76 15.19 15.86
CA VAL A 152 -9.87 15.90 14.57
C VAL A 152 -8.59 15.74 13.72
N VAL A 153 -7.41 15.86 14.32
CA VAL A 153 -6.14 15.65 13.61
C VAL A 153 -6.03 14.21 13.09
N PHE A 154 -6.38 13.22 13.90
CA PHE A 154 -6.39 11.82 13.47
C PHE A 154 -7.43 11.54 12.39
N LEU A 155 -8.56 12.24 12.39
CA LEU A 155 -9.56 12.14 11.32
C LEU A 155 -9.00 12.64 9.98
N ILE A 156 -8.34 13.79 9.98
CA ILE A 156 -7.68 14.33 8.78
C ILE A 156 -6.60 13.36 8.29
N TYR A 157 -5.78 12.83 9.21
CA TYR A 157 -4.76 11.85 8.90
C TYR A 157 -5.34 10.55 8.30
N TYR A 158 -6.46 10.07 8.84
CA TYR A 158 -7.19 8.92 8.31
C TYR A 158 -7.70 9.18 6.89
N ILE A 159 -8.35 10.32 6.67
CA ILE A 159 -8.88 10.70 5.35
C ILE A 159 -7.75 10.74 4.31
N HIS A 160 -6.62 11.37 4.64
CA HIS A 160 -5.46 11.41 3.75
C HIS A 160 -4.95 10.00 3.42
N SER A 161 -4.86 9.14 4.44
CA SER A 161 -4.41 7.76 4.26
C SER A 161 -5.35 6.97 3.34
N VAL A 162 -6.66 7.08 3.54
CA VAL A 162 -7.66 6.42 2.66
C VAL A 162 -7.64 7.00 1.24
N ALA A 163 -7.52 8.32 1.09
CA ALA A 163 -7.45 8.95 -0.22
C ALA A 163 -6.23 8.48 -1.03
N ALA A 164 -5.06 8.39 -0.40
CA ALA A 164 -3.85 7.85 -1.04
C ALA A 164 -4.04 6.40 -1.48
N LEU A 165 -4.74 5.59 -0.68
CA LEU A 165 -5.05 4.19 -1.01
C LEU A 165 -6.00 4.06 -2.21
N ILE A 166 -6.93 5.00 -2.40
CA ILE A 166 -7.86 5.03 -3.54
C ILE A 166 -7.16 5.53 -4.83
N GLN A 167 -6.06 6.28 -4.74
CA GLN A 167 -5.33 6.80 -5.90
C GLN A 167 -4.31 5.80 -6.49
N ALA A 168 -3.78 4.85 -5.70
CA ALA A 168 -2.84 3.84 -6.18
C ALA A 168 -3.31 2.98 -7.39
N PRO A 169 -4.61 2.62 -7.53
CA PRO A 169 -5.14 1.95 -8.72
C PRO A 169 -4.99 2.74 -10.03
N ASN A 170 -4.99 4.08 -9.99
CA ASN A 170 -4.85 4.89 -11.20
C ASN A 170 -3.45 4.74 -11.82
N VAL A 171 -2.43 4.47 -11.01
CA VAL A 171 -1.07 4.23 -11.48
C VAL A 171 -0.98 2.97 -12.32
N VAL A 172 -1.77 1.92 -12.06
CA VAL A 172 -1.75 0.69 -12.87
C VAL A 172 -2.34 0.93 -14.26
N HIS A 173 -3.41 1.73 -14.35
CA HIS A 173 -3.98 2.12 -15.64
C HIS A 173 -3.03 3.03 -16.43
N GLU A 174 -2.34 3.93 -15.73
CA GLU A 174 -1.35 4.83 -16.34
C GLU A 174 -0.10 4.07 -16.80
N VAL A 175 0.40 3.13 -16.01
CA VAL A 175 1.49 2.21 -16.38
C VAL A 175 1.07 1.26 -17.51
N ALA A 176 -0.18 0.78 -17.52
CA ALA A 176 -0.69 -0.03 -18.63
C ALA A 176 -0.74 0.79 -19.93
N LYS A 177 -1.18 2.04 -19.85
CA LYS A 177 -1.19 2.97 -20.98
C LYS A 177 0.22 3.34 -21.44
N GLU A 178 1.15 3.49 -20.51
CA GLU A 178 2.57 3.72 -20.80
C GLU A 178 3.22 2.47 -21.42
N LEU A 179 2.80 1.27 -21.00
CA LEU A 179 3.21 0.01 -21.60
C LEU A 179 2.69 -0.09 -23.03
N ASP A 180 1.40 0.17 -23.28
CA ASP A 180 0.82 0.18 -24.64
C ASP A 180 1.55 1.19 -25.54
N LEU A 181 1.80 2.41 -25.05
CA LEU A 181 2.57 3.42 -25.77
C LEU A 181 4.03 3.01 -26.02
N SER A 182 4.62 2.23 -25.11
CA SER A 182 5.98 1.71 -25.28
C SER A 182 6.02 0.55 -26.27
N VAL A 183 5.00 -0.30 -26.29
CA VAL A 183 4.81 -1.36 -27.29
C VAL A 183 4.63 -0.72 -28.66
N ASP A 184 3.77 0.29 -28.82
CA ASP A 184 3.57 1.00 -30.09
C ASP A 184 4.85 1.71 -30.58
N ARG A 185 5.72 2.15 -29.67
CA ARG A 185 7.02 2.74 -30.02
C ARG A 185 8.07 1.71 -30.42
N LEU A 186 8.09 0.56 -29.75
CA LEU A 186 9.04 -0.52 -30.03
C LEU A 186 8.62 -1.34 -31.26
N PHE A 187 7.33 -1.33 -31.61
CA PHE A 187 6.75 -1.96 -32.79
C PHE A 187 5.91 -0.92 -33.57
N PRO A 188 6.54 0.07 -34.22
CA PRO A 188 5.82 1.07 -35.00
C PRO A 188 4.98 0.40 -36.09
N ASP A 189 3.76 0.91 -36.31
CA ASP A 189 2.83 0.47 -37.37
C ASP A 189 3.44 0.49 -38.79
N GLU A 190 4.62 1.08 -38.98
CA GLU A 190 5.38 1.01 -40.24
C GLU A 190 5.87 -0.43 -40.56
N GLN A 191 5.91 -1.36 -39.60
CA GLN A 191 6.04 -2.79 -39.91
C GLN A 191 4.76 -3.43 -40.48
N LYS A 192 3.60 -2.76 -40.39
CA LYS A 192 2.34 -3.24 -40.99
C LYS A 192 2.22 -2.95 -42.48
N GLU A 193 3.01 -2.03 -43.04
CA GLU A 193 3.16 -1.90 -44.49
C GLU A 193 4.02 -3.03 -45.09
N GLY A 194 4.83 -3.70 -44.26
CA GLY A 194 5.48 -4.97 -44.59
C GLY A 194 4.59 -6.21 -44.44
N GLU A 195 3.54 -6.16 -43.60
CA GLU A 195 2.59 -7.29 -43.41
C GLU A 195 1.66 -7.54 -44.61
N GLN A 196 1.63 -6.65 -45.60
CA GLN A 196 1.00 -6.94 -46.90
C GLN A 196 1.90 -7.76 -47.82
N ALA A 197 3.18 -7.95 -47.50
CA ALA A 197 4.05 -8.93 -48.14
C ALA A 197 3.92 -10.31 -47.46
N ALA A 198 2.69 -10.82 -47.37
CA ALA A 198 2.32 -12.12 -46.83
C ALA A 198 2.77 -12.38 -45.37
N ALA A 199 1.83 -12.82 -44.55
CA ALA A 199 2.18 -13.79 -43.51
C ALA A 199 2.77 -14.99 -44.26
N ASP A 200 4.09 -14.95 -44.41
CA ASP A 200 4.86 -15.99 -45.02
C ASP A 200 4.85 -17.13 -44.01
N ASP A 201 3.85 -18.01 -44.15
CA ASP A 201 3.63 -19.21 -43.34
C ASP A 201 4.77 -20.25 -43.52
N ARG A 202 5.87 -19.82 -44.15
CA ARG A 202 7.11 -20.55 -44.33
C ARG A 202 7.71 -20.81 -42.95
N THR A 203 7.84 -22.09 -42.62
CA THR A 203 8.60 -22.54 -41.45
C THR A 203 10.03 -21.99 -41.51
N PHE A 204 10.70 -21.81 -40.36
CA PHE A 204 12.11 -21.40 -40.31
C PHE A 204 13.00 -22.18 -41.31
N ASP A 205 12.78 -23.49 -41.42
CA ASP A 205 13.48 -24.37 -42.38
C ASP A 205 13.18 -24.05 -43.86
N GLU A 206 11.99 -23.55 -44.18
CA GLU A 206 11.62 -23.15 -45.55
C GLU A 206 12.30 -21.84 -45.96
N ILE A 207 12.50 -20.92 -45.00
CA ILE A 207 13.25 -19.68 -45.22
C ILE A 207 14.72 -20.01 -45.51
N LEU A 208 15.34 -20.88 -44.69
CA LEU A 208 16.71 -21.33 -44.89
C LEU A 208 16.91 -22.02 -46.24
N THR A 209 15.97 -22.90 -46.61
CA THR A 209 15.98 -23.60 -47.91
C THR A 209 15.87 -22.62 -49.07
N SER A 210 15.02 -21.59 -48.96
CA SER A 210 14.84 -20.58 -50.02
C SER A 210 16.06 -19.70 -50.25
N LEU A 211 16.91 -19.55 -49.22
CA LEU A 211 18.16 -18.80 -49.28
C LEU A 211 19.36 -19.68 -49.62
N ASN A 212 19.15 -20.98 -49.93
CA ASN A 212 20.20 -21.99 -50.10
C ASN A 212 21.18 -22.08 -48.90
N LEU A 213 20.71 -21.72 -47.71
CA LEU A 213 21.51 -21.77 -46.49
C LEU A 213 21.43 -23.18 -45.92
N SER A 214 22.57 -23.87 -45.93
CA SER A 214 22.67 -25.26 -45.45
C SER A 214 22.99 -25.28 -43.95
N GLU A 215 24.22 -25.64 -43.58
CA GLU A 215 24.64 -25.60 -42.18
C GLU A 215 25.08 -24.19 -41.78
N PRO A 216 24.70 -23.70 -40.59
CA PRO A 216 25.16 -22.43 -40.08
C PRO A 216 26.64 -22.51 -39.71
N ASP A 217 27.42 -21.54 -40.19
CA ASP A 217 28.84 -21.38 -39.89
C ASP A 217 29.06 -20.98 -38.43
N LEU A 218 28.12 -20.21 -37.88
CA LEU A 218 28.15 -19.73 -36.49
C LEU A 218 26.91 -20.19 -35.73
N ARG A 219 27.13 -20.71 -34.51
CA ARG A 219 26.05 -21.04 -33.56
C ARG A 219 26.33 -20.43 -32.21
N VAL A 220 25.55 -19.42 -31.83
CA VAL A 220 25.61 -18.83 -30.49
C VAL A 220 24.66 -19.60 -29.59
N LYS A 221 25.21 -20.26 -28.57
CA LYS A 221 24.45 -21.07 -27.63
C LYS A 221 24.10 -20.31 -26.36
N ALA A 222 22.95 -20.63 -25.78
CA ALA A 222 22.56 -20.09 -24.48
C ALA A 222 23.51 -20.56 -23.37
N GLU A 223 24.19 -19.62 -22.71
CA GLU A 223 25.06 -19.92 -21.56
C GLU A 223 24.27 -20.30 -20.29
N PHE A 224 23.04 -19.78 -20.17
CA PHE A 224 22.18 -19.92 -18.99
C PHE A 224 20.75 -20.29 -19.39
N GLU A 225 20.04 -20.94 -18.47
CA GLU A 225 18.61 -21.22 -18.60
C GLU A 225 17.80 -20.00 -18.16
N GLY A 226 16.80 -19.61 -18.96
CA GLY A 226 15.99 -18.44 -18.64
C GLY A 226 15.09 -17.99 -19.79
N TYR A 227 14.43 -16.85 -19.59
CA TYR A 227 13.63 -16.20 -20.63
C TYR A 227 14.48 -15.19 -21.39
N LEU A 228 14.43 -15.22 -22.72
CA LEU A 228 15.06 -14.20 -23.55
C LEU A 228 14.35 -12.86 -23.32
N GLN A 229 15.01 -11.85 -22.77
CA GLN A 229 14.35 -10.60 -22.40
C GLN A 229 14.39 -9.56 -23.51
N VAL A 230 15.57 -9.39 -24.13
CA VAL A 230 15.83 -8.33 -25.10
C VAL A 230 16.71 -8.90 -26.21
N VAL A 231 16.43 -8.48 -27.45
CA VAL A 231 17.28 -8.73 -28.62
C VAL A 231 17.61 -7.38 -29.23
N ASP A 232 18.90 -7.05 -29.31
CA ASP A 232 19.38 -5.83 -29.94
C ASP A 232 19.46 -6.03 -31.46
N ILE A 233 18.36 -5.75 -32.15
CA ILE A 233 18.22 -5.96 -33.59
C ILE A 233 19.16 -5.02 -34.38
N GLU A 234 19.36 -3.78 -33.92
CA GLU A 234 20.20 -2.80 -34.61
C GLU A 234 21.66 -3.26 -34.65
N ASN A 235 22.18 -3.74 -33.53
CA ASN A 235 23.55 -4.25 -33.47
C ASN A 235 23.70 -5.53 -34.31
N LEU A 236 22.71 -6.44 -34.28
CA LEU A 236 22.72 -7.65 -35.10
C LEU A 236 22.74 -7.33 -36.61
N ILE A 237 21.94 -6.36 -37.06
CA ILE A 237 21.95 -5.89 -38.45
C ILE A 237 23.32 -5.25 -38.79
N GLY A 238 23.89 -4.48 -37.86
CA GLY A 238 25.23 -3.89 -38.03
C GLY A 238 26.33 -4.95 -38.20
N ILE A 239 26.23 -6.07 -37.49
CA ILE A 239 27.14 -7.21 -37.61
C ILE A 239 26.92 -7.93 -38.95
N ALA A 240 25.67 -8.26 -39.29
CA ALA A 240 25.32 -8.90 -40.56
C ALA A 240 25.83 -8.11 -41.78
N ASN A 241 25.63 -6.79 -41.79
CA ASN A 241 26.11 -5.92 -42.87
C ASN A 241 27.64 -5.79 -42.93
N ARG A 242 28.34 -5.91 -41.79
CA ARG A 242 29.80 -5.80 -41.75
C ARG A 242 30.49 -6.99 -42.41
N TYR A 243 29.90 -8.18 -42.25
CA TYR A 243 30.44 -9.44 -42.72
C TYR A 243 29.69 -9.98 -43.96
N ASP A 244 28.80 -9.20 -44.57
CA ASP A 244 27.95 -9.61 -45.70
C ASP A 244 27.31 -11.00 -45.48
N GLY A 245 26.78 -11.19 -44.26
CA GLY A 245 26.29 -12.47 -43.78
C GLY A 245 24.82 -12.42 -43.36
N PHE A 246 24.19 -13.59 -43.30
CA PHE A 246 22.84 -13.75 -42.79
C PHE A 246 22.87 -14.18 -41.33
N LEU A 247 22.06 -13.52 -40.49
CA LEU A 247 21.83 -13.90 -39.11
C LEU A 247 20.36 -14.29 -38.93
N ALA A 248 20.12 -15.44 -38.30
CA ALA A 248 18.79 -15.87 -37.91
C ALA A 248 18.72 -16.04 -36.40
N VAL A 249 17.67 -15.48 -35.79
CA VAL A 249 17.39 -15.58 -34.37
C VAL A 249 16.14 -16.46 -34.20
N PRO A 250 16.29 -17.79 -34.00
CA PRO A 250 15.15 -18.72 -33.94
C PRO A 250 14.30 -18.56 -32.66
N VAL A 251 14.70 -17.71 -31.71
CA VAL A 251 14.04 -17.49 -30.43
C VAL A 251 13.48 -16.07 -30.32
N ARG A 252 12.28 -15.94 -29.74
CA ARG A 252 11.62 -14.62 -29.56
C ARG A 252 11.78 -14.09 -28.14
N PRO A 253 11.82 -12.76 -27.92
CA PRO A 253 11.70 -12.19 -26.59
C PRO A 253 10.46 -12.74 -25.86
N GLY A 254 10.65 -13.19 -24.61
CA GLY A 254 9.64 -13.87 -23.79
C GLY A 254 9.62 -15.39 -23.93
N GLN A 255 10.37 -15.99 -24.86
CA GLN A 255 10.50 -17.44 -25.00
C GLN A 255 11.50 -18.00 -23.97
N PHE A 256 11.17 -19.15 -23.37
CA PHE A 256 12.06 -19.86 -22.46
C PHE A 256 13.12 -20.63 -23.24
N VAL A 257 14.39 -20.45 -22.86
CA VAL A 257 15.57 -20.99 -23.54
C VAL A 257 16.34 -21.88 -22.55
N ILE A 258 16.74 -23.07 -23.02
CA ILE A 258 17.50 -24.04 -22.22
C ILE A 258 18.99 -23.83 -22.49
N LYS A 259 19.83 -24.00 -21.48
CA LYS A 259 21.29 -23.91 -21.63
C LYS A 259 21.77 -24.85 -22.73
N GLY A 260 22.58 -24.32 -23.65
CA GLY A 260 23.12 -25.04 -24.79
C GLY A 260 22.21 -25.09 -26.03
N SER A 261 21.02 -24.50 -25.99
CA SER A 261 20.19 -24.31 -27.20
C SER A 261 20.72 -23.16 -28.06
N ASP A 262 20.47 -23.25 -29.36
CA ASP A 262 20.92 -22.26 -30.34
C ASP A 262 20.03 -21.01 -30.27
N VAL A 263 20.66 -19.86 -29.97
CA VAL A 263 19.99 -18.56 -29.78
C VAL A 263 20.16 -17.68 -31.03
N VAL A 264 21.31 -17.78 -31.69
CA VAL A 264 21.60 -17.11 -32.97
C VAL A 264 22.33 -18.09 -33.88
N LEU A 265 21.91 -18.13 -35.14
CA LEU A 265 22.56 -18.87 -36.22
C LEU A 265 23.08 -17.87 -37.25
N GLY A 266 24.31 -18.06 -37.72
CA GLY A 266 24.93 -17.18 -38.71
C GLY A 266 25.45 -17.96 -39.92
N TRP A 267 25.34 -17.35 -41.11
CA TRP A 267 25.88 -17.82 -42.37
C TRP A 267 26.69 -16.70 -43.03
N CYS A 268 27.92 -16.97 -43.43
CA CYS A 268 28.80 -16.00 -44.10
C CYS A 268 29.71 -16.70 -45.12
N GLU A 269 30.10 -16.00 -46.19
CA GLU A 269 31.09 -16.53 -47.15
C GLU A 269 32.55 -16.35 -46.66
N GLU A 270 32.80 -15.51 -45.64
CA GLU A 270 34.11 -15.30 -44.99
C GLU A 270 34.06 -15.70 -43.49
N ASP A 271 35.19 -16.15 -42.95
CA ASP A 271 35.27 -16.67 -41.57
C ASP A 271 34.75 -15.66 -40.53
N TRP A 272 33.78 -16.09 -39.71
CA TRP A 272 33.31 -15.31 -38.56
C TRP A 272 34.44 -15.11 -37.55
N PRO A 273 34.51 -13.96 -36.85
CA PRO A 273 35.42 -13.82 -35.73
C PRO A 273 35.08 -14.82 -34.63
N ASP A 274 36.07 -15.62 -34.22
CA ASP A 274 36.02 -16.44 -33.00
C ASP A 274 36.06 -15.51 -31.77
N GLU A 275 34.92 -14.91 -31.38
CA GLU A 275 34.56 -14.46 -30.00
C GLU A 275 33.25 -13.65 -29.95
#